data_AF-A0A533VWL7-F1
#
_entry.id   AF-A0A533VWL7-F1
#
_cell.length_a   1.000
_cell.length_b   1.000
_cell.length_c   1.000
_cell.angle_alpha   90.00
_cell.angle_beta   90.00
_cell.angle_gamma   90.00
#
_symmetry.space_group_name_H-M   'P 1'
#
loop_
_entity.id
_entity.type
_entity.pdbx_description
1 polymer ?
#
loop_
_entity_poly.entity_id
_entity_poly.type
_entity_poly.pdbx_seq_one_letter_code
_entity_poly.pdbx_strand_id
1 'polypeptide(L)'
;MYEFGETFGVAFQIGDDILDILGDTRTTGKPALKDIQNNASNIVLTHALSKADPMQRNVISSLLFKKWFSAPEAERLRKTLRELGSFEYASTLLSRQAAESRDILQKLPESEARNTLLGLTHTLEVRME
;
A
#
# COMPACT_ATOMS: atom_id res chain seq x y z
N MET A 1 12.70 20.22 -4.58
CA MET A 1 12.37 19.09 -5.49
C MET A 1 12.72 17.72 -4.93
N TYR A 2 13.85 17.53 -4.24
CA TYR A 2 14.18 16.24 -3.61
C TYR A 2 13.07 15.75 -2.67
N GLU A 3 12.64 16.60 -1.73
CA GLU A 3 11.58 16.29 -0.75
C GLU A 3 10.24 15.90 -1.43
N PHE A 4 9.91 16.54 -2.56
CA PHE A 4 8.73 16.15 -3.34
C PHE A 4 8.87 14.72 -3.87
N GLY A 5 10.02 14.40 -4.48
CA GLY A 5 10.25 13.06 -5.03
C GLY A 5 10.24 11.99 -3.95
N GLU A 6 10.79 12.28 -2.78
CA GLU A 6 10.78 11.39 -1.62
C GLU A 6 9.35 11.15 -1.11
N THR A 7 8.61 12.21 -0.77
CA THR A 7 7.23 12.10 -0.24
C THR A 7 6.28 11.46 -1.23
N PHE A 8 6.36 11.85 -2.52
CA PHE A 8 5.59 11.23 -3.59
C PHE A 8 5.96 9.75 -3.77
N GLY A 9 7.24 9.42 -3.78
CA GLY A 9 7.72 8.05 -3.95
C GLY A 9 7.26 7.14 -2.81
N VAL A 10 7.27 7.63 -1.57
CA VAL A 10 6.74 6.91 -0.41
C VAL A 10 5.23 6.69 -0.55
N ALA A 11 4.47 7.72 -0.92
CA ALA A 11 3.03 7.59 -1.15
C ALA A 11 2.72 6.55 -2.25
N PHE A 12 3.49 6.57 -3.34
CA PHE A 12 3.37 5.62 -4.44
C PHE A 12 3.62 4.18 -3.97
N GLN A 13 4.71 3.95 -3.23
CA GLN A 13 5.04 2.60 -2.75
C GLN A 13 3.98 2.06 -1.78
N ILE A 14 3.42 2.90 -0.91
CA ILE A 14 2.33 2.48 -0.01
C ILE A 14 1.09 2.07 -0.82
N GLY A 15 0.76 2.80 -1.89
CA GLY A 15 -0.34 2.43 -2.79
C GLY A 15 -0.11 1.08 -3.45
N ASP A 16 1.10 0.85 -3.97
CA ASP A 16 1.50 -0.44 -4.55
C ASP A 16 1.44 -1.59 -3.52
N ASP A 17 1.90 -1.37 -2.29
CA ASP A 17 1.84 -2.36 -1.19
C ASP A 17 0.39 -2.76 -0.88
N ILE A 18 -0.55 -1.81 -0.89
CA ILE A 18 -1.97 -2.09 -0.65
C ILE A 18 -2.57 -2.85 -1.85
N LEU A 19 -2.27 -2.41 -3.08
CA LEU A 19 -2.77 -3.03 -4.30
C LEU A 19 -2.23 -4.46 -4.49
N ASP A 20 -1.00 -4.75 -4.08
CA ASP A 20 -0.43 -6.10 -4.12
C ASP A 20 -1.28 -7.09 -3.30
N ILE A 21 -1.77 -6.64 -2.14
CA ILE A 21 -2.56 -7.49 -1.23
C ILE A 21 -4.02 -7.56 -1.66
N LEU A 22 -4.62 -6.44 -2.06
CA LEU A 22 -6.02 -6.38 -2.47
C LEU A 22 -6.28 -6.99 -3.84
N GLY A 23 -5.28 -6.98 -4.73
CA GLY A 23 -5.41 -7.44 -6.11
C GLY A 23 -6.10 -8.80 -6.20
N ASP A 24 -7.08 -8.92 -7.08
CA ASP A 24 -7.62 -10.20 -7.50
C ASP A 24 -6.88 -10.64 -8.76
N THR A 25 -6.37 -11.87 -8.76
CA THR A 25 -5.74 -12.50 -9.93
C THR A 25 -6.67 -12.45 -11.14
N ARG A 26 -7.99 -12.47 -10.94
CA ARG A 26 -8.97 -12.38 -12.03
C ARG A 26 -9.04 -11.01 -12.71
N THR A 27 -8.84 -9.90 -12.00
CA THR A 27 -8.92 -8.54 -12.57
C THR A 27 -7.55 -7.99 -12.95
N THR A 28 -6.50 -8.36 -12.25
CA THR A 28 -5.16 -7.79 -12.46
C THR A 28 -4.30 -8.60 -13.44
N GLY A 29 -4.68 -9.85 -13.73
CA GLY A 29 -3.92 -10.77 -14.59
C GLY A 29 -2.54 -11.16 -14.02
N LYS A 30 -2.22 -10.73 -12.79
CA LYS A 30 -0.97 -11.01 -12.08
C LYS A 30 -1.27 -11.76 -10.78
N PRO A 31 -0.36 -12.59 -10.28
CA PRO A 31 -0.47 -13.15 -8.93
C PRO A 31 -0.49 -12.00 -7.93
N ALA A 32 -1.61 -11.84 -7.21
CA ALA A 32 -1.66 -11.00 -6.02
C ALA A 32 -0.79 -11.62 -4.92
N LEU A 33 -0.46 -10.83 -3.88
CA LEU A 33 0.38 -11.25 -2.75
C LEU A 33 1.84 -11.53 -3.17
N LYS A 34 2.34 -10.84 -4.20
CA LYS A 34 3.69 -11.05 -4.72
C LYS A 34 4.75 -10.65 -3.68
N ASP A 35 4.48 -9.61 -2.89
CA ASP A 35 5.41 -9.20 -1.84
C ASP A 35 5.56 -10.29 -0.78
N ILE A 36 4.45 -10.96 -0.45
CA ILE A 36 4.46 -12.07 0.50
C ILE A 36 5.25 -13.27 -0.07
N GLN A 37 5.09 -13.57 -1.36
CA GLN A 37 5.83 -14.65 -2.02
C GLN A 37 7.35 -14.40 -2.03
N ASN A 38 7.75 -13.13 -2.24
CA ASN A 38 9.15 -12.73 -2.33
C ASN A 38 9.76 -12.34 -0.98
N ASN A 39 8.98 -12.42 0.11
CA ASN A 39 9.37 -11.93 1.43
C ASN A 39 9.85 -10.46 1.38
N ALA A 40 9.21 -9.66 0.54
CA ALA A 40 9.46 -8.24 0.44
C ALA A 40 8.78 -7.49 1.59
N SER A 41 9.38 -6.37 1.99
CA SER A 41 8.76 -5.47 2.96
C SER A 41 7.48 -4.89 2.40
N ASN A 42 6.39 -4.99 3.16
CA ASN A 42 5.10 -4.41 2.82
C ASN A 42 4.50 -3.77 4.09
N ILE A 43 4.08 -2.51 4.00
CA ILE A 43 3.66 -1.73 5.16
C ILE A 43 2.38 -2.29 5.83
N VAL A 44 1.46 -2.84 5.04
CA VAL A 44 0.20 -3.43 5.55
C VAL A 44 0.52 -4.64 6.43
N LEU A 45 1.43 -5.51 5.97
CA LEU A 45 1.87 -6.68 6.75
C LEU A 45 2.67 -6.28 7.97
N THR A 46 3.55 -5.29 7.84
CA THR A 46 4.37 -4.79 8.93
C THR A 46 3.50 -4.24 10.06
N HIS A 47 2.49 -3.42 9.71
CA HIS A 47 1.50 -2.94 10.67
C HIS A 47 0.73 -4.12 11.30
N ALA A 48 0.23 -5.04 10.48
CA ALA A 48 -0.52 -6.20 10.96
C ALA A 48 0.26 -7.03 11.98
N LEU A 49 1.52 -7.36 11.70
CA LEU A 49 2.38 -8.11 12.62
C LEU A 49 2.62 -7.38 13.95
N SER A 50 2.64 -6.04 13.93
CA SER A 50 2.79 -5.21 15.13
C SER A 50 1.54 -5.18 16.02
N LYS A 51 0.35 -5.47 15.46
CA LYS A 51 -0.95 -5.42 16.16
C LYS A 51 -1.54 -6.80 16.43
N ALA A 52 -1.12 -7.82 15.70
CA ALA A 52 -1.68 -9.16 15.74
C ALA A 52 -1.51 -9.84 17.10
N ASP A 53 -2.60 -10.45 17.58
CA ASP A 53 -2.56 -11.43 18.66
C ASP A 53 -1.83 -12.73 18.20
N PRO A 54 -1.57 -13.69 19.11
CA PRO A 54 -0.89 -14.94 18.73
C PRO A 54 -1.61 -15.76 17.63
N MET A 55 -2.95 -15.76 17.60
CA MET A 55 -3.71 -16.51 16.59
C MET A 55 -3.63 -15.82 15.22
N GLN A 56 -3.81 -14.51 15.17
CA GLN A 56 -3.69 -13.70 13.97
C GLN A 56 -2.26 -13.73 13.42
N ARG A 57 -1.26 -13.66 14.31
CA ARG A 57 0.16 -13.77 13.93
C ARG A 57 0.44 -15.13 13.29
N ASN A 58 -0.10 -16.22 13.84
CA ASN A 58 0.02 -17.53 13.21
C ASN A 58 -0.63 -17.57 11.82
N VAL A 59 -1.80 -16.96 11.63
CA VAL A 59 -2.42 -16.84 10.30
C VAL A 59 -1.48 -16.12 9.33
N ILE A 60 -1.00 -14.92 9.69
CA ILE A 60 -0.12 -14.12 8.84
C ILE A 60 1.18 -14.90 8.55
N SER A 61 1.86 -15.39 9.58
CA SER A 61 3.15 -16.08 9.44
C SER A 61 3.05 -17.43 8.74
N SER A 62 1.92 -18.14 8.79
CA SER A 62 1.71 -19.39 8.03
C SER A 62 1.63 -19.19 6.51
N LEU A 63 1.44 -17.94 6.09
CA LEU A 63 1.30 -17.53 4.70
C LEU A 63 2.55 -16.81 4.19
N LEU A 64 3.32 -16.16 5.07
CA LEU A 64 4.69 -15.74 4.77
C LEU A 64 5.46 -16.99 4.29
N PHE A 65 6.21 -16.89 3.19
CA PHE A 65 7.00 -17.97 2.57
C PHE A 65 6.24 -19.04 1.75
N LYS A 66 4.91 -18.96 1.63
CA LYS A 66 4.21 -19.81 0.66
C LYS A 66 4.45 -19.32 -0.76
N LYS A 67 4.89 -20.24 -1.63
CA LYS A 67 5.03 -19.97 -3.08
C LYS A 67 3.67 -19.85 -3.79
N TRP A 68 2.62 -20.44 -3.22
CA TRP A 68 1.29 -20.49 -3.80
C TRP A 68 0.23 -20.31 -2.72
N PHE A 69 -0.79 -19.51 -3.03
CA PHE A 69 -1.97 -19.30 -2.19
C PHE A 69 -3.20 -19.85 -2.88
N SER A 70 -4.02 -20.58 -2.13
CA SER A 70 -5.40 -20.82 -2.54
C SER A 70 -6.24 -19.55 -2.33
N ALA A 71 -7.31 -19.38 -3.10
CA ALA A 71 -8.23 -18.25 -2.93
C ALA A 71 -8.78 -18.12 -1.48
N PRO A 72 -9.15 -19.22 -0.77
CA PRO A 72 -9.55 -19.14 0.63
C PRO A 72 -8.46 -18.68 1.60
N GLU A 73 -7.18 -19.01 1.33
CA GLU A 73 -6.06 -18.54 2.16
C GLU A 73 -5.82 -17.04 1.97
N ALA A 74 -5.84 -16.58 0.72
CA ALA A 74 -5.72 -15.16 0.40
C ALA A 74 -6.85 -14.35 1.06
N GLU A 75 -8.09 -14.85 1.00
CA GLU A 75 -9.22 -14.19 1.64
C GLU A 75 -9.12 -14.18 3.17
N ARG A 76 -8.67 -15.28 3.78
CA ARG A 76 -8.42 -15.34 5.23
C ARG A 76 -7.37 -14.32 5.65
N LEU A 77 -6.30 -14.15 4.87
CA LEU A 77 -5.30 -13.14 5.12
C LEU A 77 -5.89 -11.74 5.05
N ARG A 78 -6.56 -11.38 3.94
CA ARG A 78 -7.17 -10.06 3.76
C ARG A 78 -8.16 -9.73 4.88
N LYS A 79 -8.97 -10.71 5.29
CA LYS A 79 -9.89 -10.55 6.42
C LYS A 79 -9.12 -10.21 7.71
N THR A 80 -8.06 -10.96 8.01
CA THR A 80 -7.22 -10.73 9.20
C THR A 80 -6.57 -9.33 9.15
N LEU A 81 -6.07 -8.90 7.99
CA LEU A 81 -5.47 -7.58 7.81
C LEU A 81 -6.50 -6.45 7.98
N ARG A 82 -7.74 -6.65 7.54
CA ARG A 82 -8.86 -5.72 7.72
C ARG A 82 -9.30 -5.63 9.18
N GLU A 83 -9.38 -6.76 9.88
CA GLU A 83 -9.68 -6.79 11.32
C GLU A 83 -8.62 -6.05 12.15
N LEU A 84 -7.37 -6.07 11.70
CA LEU A 84 -6.25 -5.36 12.34
C LEU A 84 -6.17 -3.87 11.97
N GLY A 85 -7.05 -3.38 11.09
CA GLY A 85 -7.05 -1.99 10.63
C GLY A 85 -5.82 -1.63 9.77
N SER A 86 -5.17 -2.62 9.16
CA SER A 86 -3.88 -2.41 8.48
C SER A 86 -4.01 -1.71 7.14
N PHE A 87 -5.13 -1.90 6.43
CA PHE A 87 -5.39 -1.17 5.19
C PHE A 87 -5.66 0.30 5.48
N GLU A 88 -6.49 0.58 6.50
CA GLU A 88 -6.84 1.92 6.94
C GLU A 88 -5.60 2.68 7.43
N TYR A 89 -4.71 2.01 8.17
CA TYR A 89 -3.41 2.55 8.57
C TYR A 89 -2.56 2.95 7.36
N ALA A 90 -2.40 2.03 6.39
CA ALA A 90 -1.60 2.28 5.19
C ALA A 90 -2.21 3.40 4.34
N SER A 91 -3.51 3.40 4.11
CA SER A 91 -4.21 4.48 3.38
C SER A 91 -4.07 5.83 4.05
N THR A 92 -4.15 5.88 5.39
CA THR A 92 -3.93 7.14 6.14
C THR A 92 -2.51 7.66 5.95
N LEU A 93 -1.52 6.76 5.95
CA LEU A 93 -0.12 7.14 5.71
C LEU A 93 0.10 7.61 4.28
N LEU A 94 -0.52 6.95 3.30
CA LEU A 94 -0.50 7.37 1.89
C LEU A 94 -1.06 8.79 1.74
N SER A 95 -2.26 9.06 2.25
CA SER A 95 -2.88 10.39 2.15
C SER A 95 -2.03 11.47 2.81
N ARG A 96 -1.39 11.16 3.94
CA ARG A 96 -0.46 12.09 4.59
C ARG A 96 0.74 12.42 3.69
N GLN A 97 1.37 11.40 3.11
CA GLN A 97 2.54 11.59 2.24
C GLN A 97 2.19 12.29 0.92
N ALA A 98 1.03 11.96 0.34
CA ALA A 98 0.50 12.65 -0.82
C ALA A 98 0.21 14.14 -0.52
N ALA A 99 -0.40 14.45 0.62
CA ALA A 99 -0.64 15.81 1.07
C ALA A 99 0.68 16.59 1.25
N GLU A 100 1.67 16.00 1.92
CA GLU A 100 2.98 16.62 2.11
C GLU A 100 3.68 16.92 0.76
N SER A 101 3.59 15.98 -0.19
CA SER A 101 4.13 16.18 -1.54
C SER A 101 3.45 17.36 -2.28
N ARG A 102 2.14 17.55 -2.07
CA ARG A 102 1.39 18.68 -2.64
C ARG A 102 1.82 20.01 -2.03
N ASP A 103 1.96 20.06 -0.71
CA ASP A 103 2.37 21.27 0.01
C ASP A 103 3.77 21.72 -0.42
N ILE A 104 4.67 20.77 -0.74
CA ILE A 104 5.99 21.07 -1.30
C ILE A 104 5.87 21.70 -2.70
N LEU A 105 5.03 21.13 -3.58
CA LEU A 105 4.83 21.67 -4.93
C LEU A 105 4.19 23.06 -4.93
N GLN A 106 3.28 23.34 -4.00
CA GLN A 106 2.60 24.64 -3.90
C GLN A 106 3.56 25.80 -3.57
N LYS A 107 4.74 25.52 -3.01
CA LYS A 107 5.79 26.52 -2.77
C LYS A 107 6.50 26.98 -4.05
N LEU A 108 6.33 26.25 -5.17
CA LEU A 108 6.96 26.57 -6.45
C LEU A 108 6.11 27.56 -7.26
N PRO A 109 6.74 28.42 -8.08
CA PRO A 109 6.03 29.28 -9.02
C PRO A 109 5.09 28.49 -9.92
N GLU A 110 4.00 29.15 -10.32
CA GLU A 110 3.03 28.54 -11.21
C GLU A 110 3.62 28.21 -12.57
N SER A 111 3.39 26.96 -12.99
CA SER A 111 3.83 26.43 -14.26
C SER A 111 3.00 25.19 -14.61
N GLU A 112 2.96 24.87 -15.89
CA GLU A 112 2.38 23.63 -16.40
C GLU A 112 2.99 22.39 -15.73
N ALA A 113 4.31 22.39 -15.55
CA ALA A 113 5.03 21.31 -14.88
C ALA A 113 4.57 21.12 -13.42
N ARG A 114 4.45 22.20 -12.64
CA ARG A 114 3.93 22.15 -11.26
C ARG A 114 2.52 21.58 -11.24
N ASN A 115 1.64 22.07 -12.10
CA ASN A 115 0.24 21.66 -12.14
C ASN A 115 0.10 20.19 -12.59
N THR A 116 0.96 19.72 -13.50
CA THR A 116 1.04 18.31 -13.90
C THR A 116 1.44 17.41 -12.73
N LEU A 117 2.48 17.79 -11.98
CA LEU A 117 2.91 17.03 -10.80
C LEU A 117 1.83 17.02 -9.71
N LEU A 118 1.13 18.13 -9.47
CA LEU A 118 -0.02 18.17 -8.57
C LEU A 118 -1.11 17.17 -9.00
N GLY A 119 -1.42 17.07 -10.30
CA GLY A 119 -2.37 16.07 -10.81
C GLY A 119 -1.96 14.62 -10.53
N LEU A 120 -0.65 14.32 -10.60
CA LEU A 120 -0.13 12.98 -10.26
C LEU A 120 -0.36 12.65 -8.78
N THR A 121 -0.15 13.62 -7.88
CA THR A 121 -0.38 13.39 -6.43
C THR A 121 -1.83 13.02 -6.13
N HIS A 122 -2.80 13.62 -6.83
CA HIS A 122 -4.23 13.33 -6.64
C HIS A 122 -4.60 11.93 -7.15
N THR A 123 -4.00 11.51 -8.27
CA THR A 123 -4.23 10.18 -8.86
C THR A 123 -3.84 9.04 -7.90
N LEU A 124 -2.88 9.26 -6.99
CA LEU A 124 -2.49 8.25 -6.00
C LEU A 124 -3.61 7.93 -5.00
N GLU A 125 -4.41 8.92 -4.62
CA GLU A 125 -5.49 8.74 -3.65
C GLU A 125 -6.72 8.11 -4.30
N VAL A 126 -7.04 8.50 -5.54
CA VAL A 126 -8.20 7.98 -6.30
C VAL A 126 -8.04 6.50 -6.68
N ARG A 127 -6.80 6.00 -6.84
CA ARG A 127 -6.55 4.57 -7.12
C ARG A 127 -6.96 3.63 -5.99
N MET A 128 -7.26 4.16 -4.81
CA MET A 128 -7.51 3.40 -3.59
C MET A 128 -8.99 3.35 -3.17
N GLU A 129 -9.86 4.11 -3.86
CA GLU A 129 -11.32 4.10 -3.72
C GLU A 129 -11.97 3.12 -4.72
#